data_AF-A0A2S4PZT1-F1
#
_entry.id   AF-A0A2S4PZT1-F1
#
_cell.length_a   1.000
_cell.length_b   1.000
_cell.length_c   1.000
_cell.angle_alpha   90.00
_cell.angle_beta   90.00
_cell.angle_gamma   90.00
#
_symmetry.space_group_name_H-M   'P 1'
#
loop_
_entity.id
_entity.type
_entity.pdbx_description
1 polymer ?
#
loop_
_entity_poly.entity_id
_entity_poly.type
_entity_poly.pdbx_seq_one_letter_code
_entity_poly.pdbx_strand_id
1 'polypeptide(L)'
;MDLGQLKGLGLFTEALYLDLMVVRGPEEIENFDNIFHGTINRLPRVGTLSKMFRRYCMGSTSFDERDFRFVLEEVLRWTPKICRVRVNLPFQIFDWKSRTATLLFATTLECLAKRNLEHQAIQTLVVDHLTDTALIRICNNPMDLANVIKVLTPVVHLCISTNTEEIGPYHQDAFGRYLWFIIRKARALKSLCLVGWNIKKGIHGRRHDNVIRFEIWNMRSLPFSGSDSNWGFLRYLELKRVYFRPSKFIEFIKQIKTNLRELYLVEVCLRVHHFSNDEISGLWIGKENISKPADSIWVAEELREMEGLKLNILRATRLEYDVFEIDPQPTDAKFDFLDPLERNRSFDQRFVDAVIQGPEKMHLNLYKDHSIDQNLSFNSETIVFNDHENIDYTQHSILNSSLVEKFSSTPRERRDYDAETYQRSRNTTSNFKRCIDGYFFNKNEQELRKLQAIVAVADHEMNLLGEEIYRTRF
;
A
#
# COMPACT_ATOMS: atom_id res chain seq x y z
N MET A 1 4.21 9.26 34.96
CA MET A 1 2.90 9.67 34.41
C MET A 1 2.22 10.53 35.46
N ASP A 2 1.72 11.72 35.09
CA ASP A 2 0.91 12.53 36.01
C ASP A 2 -0.56 12.08 35.92
N LEU A 3 -0.94 11.17 36.83
CA LEU A 3 -2.29 10.62 36.90
C LEU A 3 -3.35 11.69 37.24
N GLY A 4 -2.96 12.78 37.91
CA GLY A 4 -3.87 13.86 38.28
C GLY A 4 -4.35 14.62 37.04
N GLN A 5 -3.42 14.98 36.15
CA GLN A 5 -3.75 15.61 34.87
C GLN A 5 -4.52 14.66 33.94
N LEU A 6 -4.15 13.38 33.90
CA LEU A 6 -4.84 12.38 33.08
C LEU A 6 -6.32 12.23 33.48
N LYS A 7 -6.63 12.24 34.79
CA LYS A 7 -8.01 12.20 35.29
C LYS A 7 -8.82 13.42 34.86
N GLY A 8 -8.20 14.60 34.85
CA GLY A 8 -8.87 15.85 34.45
C GLY A 8 -9.08 15.97 32.94
N LEU A 9 -8.05 15.70 32.15
CA LEU A 9 -8.07 15.89 30.70
C LEU A 9 -8.58 14.67 29.92
N GLY A 10 -8.50 13.48 30.51
CA GLY A 10 -8.77 12.23 29.80
C GLY A 10 -10.20 12.11 29.26
N LEU A 11 -11.17 12.77 29.89
CA LEU A 11 -12.56 12.86 29.43
C LEU A 11 -12.73 13.60 28.09
N PHE A 12 -11.71 14.33 27.63
CA PHE A 12 -11.68 15.03 26.35
C PHE A 12 -10.76 14.36 25.33
N THR A 13 -10.02 13.33 25.73
CA THR A 13 -9.06 12.64 24.87
C THR A 13 -9.77 11.65 23.94
N GLU A 14 -9.62 11.87 22.63
CA GLU A 14 -10.23 11.02 21.59
C GLU A 14 -9.22 10.18 20.82
N ALA A 15 -7.93 10.48 20.96
CA ALA A 15 -6.85 9.82 20.25
C ALA A 15 -5.76 9.32 21.21
N LEU A 16 -5.24 8.14 20.92
CA LEU A 16 -4.10 7.53 21.62
C LEU A 16 -3.01 7.19 20.61
N TYR A 17 -1.81 7.68 20.88
CA TYR A 17 -0.62 7.30 20.12
C TYR A 17 0.36 6.54 21.03
N LEU A 18 0.60 5.28 20.68
CA LEU A 18 1.58 4.42 21.34
C LEU A 18 2.81 4.32 20.44
N ASP A 19 3.90 4.97 20.86
CA ASP A 19 5.18 4.84 20.18
C ASP A 19 6.10 3.88 20.91
N LEU A 20 6.26 2.69 20.34
CA LEU A 20 6.96 1.56 20.93
C LEU A 20 8.22 1.19 20.13
N MET A 21 8.59 2.03 19.15
CA MET A 21 9.66 1.76 18.19
C MET A 21 11.02 1.41 18.80
N VAL A 22 11.33 1.94 19.98
CA VAL A 22 12.61 1.75 20.67
C VAL A 22 12.60 0.62 21.71
N VAL A 23 11.43 0.05 21.99
CA VAL A 23 11.28 -1.02 22.99
C VAL A 23 11.87 -2.32 22.43
N ARG A 24 12.71 -3.00 23.20
CA ARG A 24 13.42 -4.22 22.76
C ARG A 24 13.29 -5.35 23.77
N GLY A 25 13.34 -6.60 23.32
CA GLY A 25 13.40 -7.76 24.22
C GLY A 25 14.82 -8.03 24.72
N PRO A 26 15.00 -8.69 25.89
CA PRO A 26 16.33 -9.05 26.39
C PRO A 26 17.12 -9.91 25.38
N GLU A 27 16.46 -10.88 24.76
CA GLU A 27 17.05 -11.77 23.74
C GLU A 27 17.55 -11.00 22.52
N GLU A 28 16.82 -9.97 22.08
CA GLU A 28 17.20 -9.16 20.92
C GLU A 28 18.44 -8.31 21.22
N ILE A 29 18.57 -7.81 22.44
CA ILE A 29 19.73 -7.05 22.89
C ILE A 29 20.94 -7.97 23.05
N GLU A 30 20.76 -9.14 23.66
CA GLU A 30 21.82 -10.13 23.79
C GLU A 30 22.34 -10.58 22.42
N ASN A 31 21.45 -10.86 21.47
CA ASN A 31 21.82 -11.18 20.10
C ASN A 31 22.56 -10.02 19.42
N PHE A 32 22.08 -8.78 19.59
CA PHE A 32 22.77 -7.60 19.09
C PHE A 32 24.19 -7.49 19.65
N ASP A 33 24.34 -7.59 20.97
CA ASP A 33 25.63 -7.50 21.63
C ASP A 33 26.57 -8.63 21.20
N ASN A 34 26.05 -9.86 21.02
CA ASN A 34 26.82 -11.01 20.54
C ASN A 34 27.31 -10.83 19.11
N ILE A 35 26.46 -10.35 18.20
CA ILE A 35 26.82 -10.08 16.79
C ILE A 35 27.95 -9.06 16.73
N PHE A 36 27.89 -8.01 17.54
CA PHE A 36 28.86 -6.92 17.50
C PHE A 36 29.96 -7.02 18.59
N HIS A 37 30.04 -8.12 19.34
CA HIS A 37 30.95 -8.30 20.48
C HIS A 37 32.42 -8.07 20.12
N GLY A 38 32.81 -8.33 18.85
CA GLY A 38 34.16 -8.08 18.32
C GLY A 38 34.34 -6.75 17.55
N THR A 39 33.26 -6.08 17.17
CA THR A 39 33.23 -4.89 16.29
C THR A 39 32.84 -3.60 17.02
N ILE A 40 32.24 -3.69 18.22
CA ILE A 40 31.80 -2.55 19.04
C ILE A 40 32.92 -1.53 19.30
N ASN A 41 34.16 -1.99 19.53
CA ASN A 41 35.30 -1.11 19.76
C ASN A 41 35.77 -0.37 18.49
N ARG A 42 35.41 -0.88 17.30
CA ARG A 42 35.72 -0.25 16.01
C ARG A 42 34.57 0.65 15.51
N LEU A 43 33.38 0.53 16.10
CA LEU A 43 32.17 1.24 15.69
C LEU A 43 31.49 1.93 16.89
N PRO A 44 31.93 3.14 17.28
CA PRO A 44 31.37 3.88 18.43
C PRO A 44 29.84 4.12 18.34
N ARG A 45 29.29 4.17 17.12
CA ARG A 45 27.84 4.31 16.87
C ARG A 45 27.05 3.07 17.31
N VAL A 46 27.58 1.87 17.08
CA VAL A 46 26.98 0.59 17.50
C VAL A 46 26.99 0.47 19.03
N GLY A 47 28.09 0.88 19.68
CA GLY A 47 28.17 0.91 21.15
C GLY A 47 27.19 1.90 21.80
N THR A 48 26.96 3.05 21.16
CA THR A 48 25.94 4.02 21.62
C THR A 48 24.53 3.44 21.48
N LEU A 49 24.27 2.74 20.38
CA LEU A 49 22.98 2.10 20.11
C LEU A 49 22.68 0.96 21.10
N SER A 50 23.66 0.09 21.40
CA SER A 50 23.51 -0.96 22.43
C SER A 50 23.10 -0.36 23.78
N LYS A 51 23.76 0.72 24.21
CA LYS A 51 23.40 1.44 25.45
C LYS A 51 21.97 1.99 25.41
N MET A 52 21.53 2.53 24.28
CA MET A 52 20.15 3.00 24.10
C MET A 52 19.15 1.85 24.17
N PHE A 53 19.40 0.72 23.50
CA PHE A 53 18.51 -0.44 23.55
C PHE A 53 18.41 -1.01 24.96
N ARG A 54 19.53 -1.12 25.69
CA ARG A 54 19.52 -1.56 27.09
C ARG A 54 18.66 -0.67 27.98
N ARG A 55 18.62 0.64 27.73
CA ARG A 55 17.78 1.59 28.49
C ARG A 55 16.28 1.34 28.29
N TYR A 56 15.86 0.85 27.12
CA TYR A 56 14.47 0.59 26.75
C TYR A 56 14.20 -0.91 26.55
N CYS A 57 14.92 -1.75 27.28
CA CYS A 57 14.76 -3.20 27.29
C CYS A 57 13.53 -3.62 28.09
N MET A 58 12.78 -4.62 27.60
CA MET A 58 11.72 -5.30 28.31
C MET A 58 12.27 -6.38 29.25
N GLY A 59 13.00 -5.99 30.28
CA GLY A 59 13.64 -6.90 31.25
C GLY A 59 13.08 -6.74 32.65
N SER A 60 13.28 -7.77 33.50
CA SER A 60 12.82 -7.78 34.90
C SER A 60 13.41 -6.66 35.77
N THR A 61 14.46 -5.98 35.31
CA THR A 61 15.16 -4.91 36.01
C THR A 61 14.81 -3.50 35.50
N SER A 62 14.01 -3.37 34.44
CA SER A 62 13.68 -2.09 33.81
C SER A 62 12.18 -1.86 33.66
N PHE A 63 11.58 -2.49 32.66
CA PHE A 63 10.20 -2.33 32.22
C PHE A 63 9.78 -3.67 31.64
N ASP A 64 8.62 -4.20 31.97
CA ASP A 64 8.15 -5.47 31.38
C ASP A 64 6.71 -5.36 30.82
N GLU A 65 6.15 -6.48 30.39
CA GLU A 65 4.78 -6.52 29.87
C GLU A 65 3.73 -6.10 30.91
N ARG A 66 3.95 -6.43 32.19
CA ARG A 66 3.02 -6.09 33.27
C ARG A 66 3.03 -4.58 33.51
N ASP A 67 4.20 -3.96 33.45
CA ASP A 67 4.33 -2.50 33.52
C ASP A 67 3.62 -1.84 32.33
N PHE A 68 3.84 -2.34 31.11
CA PHE A 68 3.16 -1.82 29.91
C PHE A 68 1.63 -1.94 30.03
N ARG A 69 1.15 -3.13 30.42
CA ARG A 69 -0.27 -3.42 30.61
C ARG A 69 -0.88 -2.48 31.64
N PHE A 70 -0.25 -2.34 32.81
CA PHE A 70 -0.71 -1.46 33.87
C PHE A 70 -0.84 -0.01 33.40
N VAL A 71 0.20 0.51 32.73
CA VAL A 71 0.21 1.86 32.18
C VAL A 71 -0.91 2.06 31.17
N LEU A 72 -1.10 1.11 30.25
CA LEU A 72 -2.13 1.21 29.21
C LEU A 72 -3.54 1.10 29.79
N GLU A 73 -3.78 0.18 30.72
CA GLU A 73 -5.07 0.04 31.40
C GLU A 73 -5.43 1.31 32.20
N GLU A 74 -4.47 1.90 32.90
CA GLU A 74 -4.66 3.19 33.59
C GLU A 74 -5.00 4.32 32.62
N VAL A 75 -4.29 4.41 31.49
CA VAL A 75 -4.61 5.41 30.44
C VAL A 75 -6.04 5.23 29.94
N LEU A 76 -6.38 4.02 29.49
CA LEU A 76 -7.69 3.72 28.91
C LEU A 76 -8.84 3.86 29.91
N ARG A 77 -8.60 3.59 31.20
CA ARG A 77 -9.59 3.80 32.27
C ARG A 77 -10.03 5.26 32.35
N TRP A 78 -9.10 6.19 32.22
CA TRP A 78 -9.37 7.63 32.35
C TRP A 78 -9.72 8.33 31.03
N THR A 79 -9.78 7.59 29.92
CA THR A 79 -9.97 8.17 28.57
C THR A 79 -11.11 7.48 27.80
N PRO A 80 -12.36 7.60 28.28
CA PRO A 80 -13.50 6.87 27.73
C PRO A 80 -13.79 7.20 26.26
N LYS A 81 -13.46 8.41 25.80
CA LYS A 81 -13.73 8.90 24.45
C LYS A 81 -12.69 8.51 23.39
N ILE A 82 -11.66 7.73 23.73
CA ILE A 82 -10.71 7.27 22.71
C ILE A 82 -11.44 6.44 21.66
N CYS A 83 -11.43 6.93 20.42
CA CYS A 83 -11.96 6.23 19.25
C CYS A 83 -10.93 6.11 18.13
N ARG A 84 -9.76 6.74 18.29
CA ARG A 84 -8.66 6.76 17.32
C ARG A 84 -7.39 6.27 17.98
N VAL A 85 -6.83 5.16 17.51
CA VAL A 85 -5.62 4.57 18.09
C VAL A 85 -4.58 4.42 17.00
N ARG A 86 -3.35 4.85 17.31
CA ARG A 86 -2.17 4.55 16.53
C ARG A 86 -1.17 3.78 17.37
N VAL A 87 -0.68 2.67 16.84
CA VAL A 87 0.36 1.84 17.44
C VAL A 87 1.53 1.79 16.49
N ASN A 88 2.69 2.24 16.97
CA ASN A 88 3.94 2.21 16.22
C ASN A 88 4.83 1.16 16.86
N LEU A 89 4.85 -0.04 16.26
CA LEU A 89 5.46 -1.21 16.85
C LEU A 89 6.99 -1.14 16.81
N PRO A 90 7.68 -1.88 17.69
CA PRO A 90 9.13 -2.03 17.65
C PRO A 90 9.61 -2.36 16.25
N PHE A 91 10.60 -1.60 15.78
CA PHE A 91 11.28 -1.92 14.55
C PHE A 91 12.23 -3.10 14.80
N GLN A 92 11.92 -4.26 14.24
CA GLN A 92 12.69 -5.49 14.39
C GLN A 92 14.00 -5.38 13.60
N ILE A 93 15.14 -5.57 14.27
CA ILE A 93 16.45 -5.28 13.65
C ILE A 93 17.20 -6.55 13.24
N PHE A 94 17.24 -7.59 14.07
CA PHE A 94 18.15 -8.73 13.83
C PHE A 94 17.53 -10.12 13.93
N ASP A 95 16.37 -10.29 14.57
CA ASP A 95 15.89 -11.63 14.92
C ASP A 95 14.39 -11.80 14.73
N TRP A 96 14.00 -12.68 13.80
CA TRP A 96 12.64 -13.16 13.57
C TRP A 96 12.02 -13.88 14.79
N LYS A 97 12.83 -14.28 15.77
CA LYS A 97 12.34 -14.86 17.02
C LYS A 97 11.82 -13.81 17.99
N SER A 98 12.24 -12.54 17.89
CA SER A 98 11.86 -11.47 18.80
C SER A 98 10.35 -11.43 18.98
N ARG A 99 9.90 -11.56 20.22
CA ARG A 99 8.47 -11.61 20.56
C ARG A 99 7.93 -10.24 20.94
N THR A 100 8.77 -9.22 21.05
CA THR A 100 8.42 -7.93 21.64
C THR A 100 7.29 -7.24 20.89
N ALA A 101 7.36 -7.17 19.55
CA ALA A 101 6.27 -6.59 18.76
C ALA A 101 4.97 -7.39 18.86
N THR A 102 5.05 -8.72 18.88
CA THR A 102 3.89 -9.61 19.07
C THR A 102 3.23 -9.33 20.42
N LEU A 103 4.04 -9.32 21.49
CA LEU A 103 3.60 -9.16 22.85
C LEU A 103 2.91 -7.81 23.05
N LEU A 104 3.60 -6.73 22.72
CA LEU A 104 3.09 -5.37 22.88
C LEU A 104 1.82 -5.15 22.06
N PHE A 105 1.74 -5.68 20.84
CA PHE A 105 0.53 -5.54 20.03
C PHE A 105 -0.63 -6.36 20.60
N ALA A 106 -0.39 -7.61 21.00
CA ALA A 106 -1.39 -8.46 21.64
C ALA A 106 -1.93 -7.84 22.94
N THR A 107 -1.05 -7.37 23.83
CA THR A 107 -1.43 -6.66 25.07
C THR A 107 -2.22 -5.39 24.75
N THR A 108 -1.82 -4.63 23.72
CA THR A 108 -2.56 -3.43 23.29
C THR A 108 -3.99 -3.78 22.87
N LEU A 109 -4.15 -4.80 22.03
CA LEU A 109 -5.45 -5.25 21.56
C LEU A 109 -6.30 -5.84 22.69
N GLU A 110 -5.70 -6.57 23.62
CA GLU A 110 -6.35 -7.08 24.83
C GLU A 110 -6.92 -5.93 25.67
N CYS A 111 -6.12 -4.91 25.99
CA CYS A 111 -6.56 -3.75 26.78
C CYS A 111 -7.67 -2.97 26.06
N LEU A 112 -7.57 -2.78 24.74
CA LEU A 112 -8.62 -2.14 23.95
C LEU A 112 -9.90 -2.98 23.91
N ALA A 113 -9.78 -4.30 23.81
CA ALA A 113 -10.90 -5.24 23.80
C ALA A 113 -11.63 -5.28 25.15
N LYS A 114 -10.94 -5.07 26.28
CA LYS A 114 -11.53 -5.08 27.63
C LYS A 114 -12.32 -3.83 28.01
N ARG A 115 -12.30 -2.79 27.16
CA ARG A 115 -13.08 -1.56 27.38
C ARG A 115 -14.57 -1.87 27.52
N ASN A 116 -15.24 -1.16 28.45
CA ASN A 116 -16.64 -1.39 28.80
C ASN A 116 -17.58 -0.69 27.80
N LEU A 117 -18.90 -0.71 28.05
CA LEU A 117 -19.90 -0.07 27.17
C LEU A 117 -19.90 1.46 27.24
N GLU A 118 -19.30 2.06 28.27
CA GLU A 118 -19.18 3.52 28.42
C GLU A 118 -18.06 4.08 27.54
N HIS A 119 -17.12 3.22 27.14
CA HIS A 119 -16.05 3.56 26.22
C HIS A 119 -16.55 3.64 24.77
N GLN A 120 -16.11 4.66 24.04
CA GLN A 120 -16.33 4.73 22.60
C GLN A 120 -15.59 3.61 21.87
N ALA A 121 -16.23 3.05 20.85
CA ALA A 121 -15.62 2.05 19.99
C ALA A 121 -14.44 2.63 19.18
N ILE A 122 -13.43 1.79 18.89
CA ILE A 122 -12.30 2.18 18.04
C ILE A 122 -12.75 2.26 16.58
N GLN A 123 -12.85 3.48 16.06
CA GLN A 123 -13.25 3.75 14.68
C GLN A 123 -12.05 3.92 13.75
N THR A 124 -10.92 4.40 14.27
CA THR A 124 -9.68 4.56 13.48
C THR A 124 -8.57 3.77 14.14
N LEU A 125 -7.95 2.86 13.38
CA LEU A 125 -6.79 2.10 13.82
C LEU A 125 -5.65 2.27 12.81
N VAL A 126 -4.51 2.75 13.30
CA VAL A 126 -3.26 2.84 12.54
C VAL A 126 -2.23 1.93 13.20
N VAL A 127 -1.70 0.96 12.45
CA VAL A 127 -0.65 0.06 12.91
C VAL A 127 0.56 0.24 12.02
N ASP A 128 1.65 0.76 12.58
CA ASP A 128 2.92 0.91 11.89
C ASP A 128 3.88 -0.22 12.28
N HIS A 129 4.65 -0.71 11.30
CA HIS A 129 5.64 -1.77 11.45
C HIS A 129 5.09 -3.12 11.95
N LEU A 130 3.91 -3.53 11.48
CA LEU A 130 3.36 -4.85 11.76
C LEU A 130 4.15 -5.93 11.02
N THR A 131 4.81 -6.83 11.75
CA THR A 131 5.55 -7.93 11.15
C THR A 131 4.65 -9.12 10.81
N ASP A 132 5.05 -9.90 9.80
CA ASP A 132 4.38 -11.16 9.44
C ASP A 132 4.36 -12.15 10.61
N THR A 133 5.50 -12.31 11.29
CA THR A 133 5.63 -13.12 12.50
C THR A 133 4.64 -12.70 13.60
N ALA A 134 4.53 -11.39 13.89
CA ALA A 134 3.62 -10.91 14.93
C ALA A 134 2.15 -11.19 14.59
N LEU A 135 1.77 -10.94 13.34
CA LEU A 135 0.41 -11.17 12.89
C LEU A 135 0.03 -12.66 12.94
N ILE A 136 0.91 -13.54 12.43
CA ILE A 136 0.68 -14.99 12.43
C ILE A 136 0.53 -15.53 13.86
N ARG A 137 1.41 -15.11 14.78
CA ARG A 137 1.36 -15.55 16.18
C ARG A 137 0.07 -15.12 16.87
N ILE A 138 -0.33 -13.86 16.70
CA ILE A 138 -1.59 -13.33 17.24
C ILE A 138 -2.79 -14.12 16.69
N CYS A 139 -2.80 -14.42 15.38
CA CYS A 139 -3.92 -15.14 14.78
C CYS A 139 -3.96 -16.63 15.17
N ASN A 140 -2.82 -17.22 15.53
CA ASN A 140 -2.75 -18.60 16.02
C ASN A 140 -3.10 -18.73 17.52
N ASN A 141 -3.19 -17.63 18.27
CA ASN A 141 -3.68 -17.63 19.65
C ASN A 141 -5.19 -17.30 19.68
N PRO A 142 -6.08 -18.21 20.12
CA PRO A 142 -7.52 -17.98 20.12
C PRO A 142 -7.95 -16.75 20.93
N MET A 143 -7.30 -16.47 22.06
CA MET A 143 -7.63 -15.33 22.92
C MET A 143 -7.24 -14.01 22.27
N ASP A 144 -6.04 -13.95 21.69
CA ASP A 144 -5.57 -12.76 20.98
C ASP A 144 -6.40 -12.51 19.72
N LEU A 145 -6.75 -13.57 18.99
CA LEU A 145 -7.63 -13.48 17.83
C LEU A 145 -9.02 -12.95 18.20
N ALA A 146 -9.59 -13.39 19.33
CA ALA A 146 -10.86 -12.86 19.82
C ALA A 146 -10.76 -11.36 20.13
N ASN A 147 -9.66 -10.92 20.75
CA ASN A 147 -9.40 -9.51 21.03
C ASN A 147 -9.26 -8.69 19.73
N VAL A 148 -8.51 -9.20 18.74
CA VAL A 148 -8.35 -8.60 17.41
C VAL A 148 -9.71 -8.39 16.75
N ILE A 149 -10.55 -9.44 16.73
CA ILE A 149 -11.89 -9.37 16.12
C ILE A 149 -12.74 -8.31 16.83
N LYS A 150 -12.73 -8.29 18.17
CA LYS A 150 -13.51 -7.33 18.96
C LYS A 150 -13.10 -5.88 18.67
N VAL A 151 -11.79 -5.62 18.59
CA VAL A 151 -11.26 -4.27 18.30
C VAL A 151 -11.51 -3.85 16.86
N LEU A 152 -11.35 -4.75 15.89
CA LEU A 152 -11.48 -4.42 14.46
C LEU A 152 -12.92 -4.28 13.99
N THR A 153 -13.87 -5.00 14.59
CA THR A 153 -15.29 -4.98 14.17
C THR A 153 -15.86 -3.57 13.94
N PRO A 154 -15.71 -2.60 14.87
CA PRO A 154 -16.20 -1.23 14.70
C PRO A 154 -15.30 -0.32 13.85
N VAL A 155 -14.14 -0.78 13.39
CA VAL A 155 -13.17 0.07 12.67
C VAL A 155 -13.73 0.50 11.32
N VAL A 156 -13.68 1.81 11.09
CA VAL A 156 -14.10 2.50 9.87
C VAL A 156 -12.90 2.91 9.01
N HIS A 157 -11.79 3.27 9.65
CA HIS A 157 -10.55 3.67 9.00
C HIS A 157 -9.40 2.79 9.49
N LEU A 158 -8.82 1.99 8.59
CA LEU A 158 -7.71 1.10 8.90
C LEU A 158 -6.50 1.47 8.06
N CYS A 159 -5.37 1.70 8.73
CA CYS A 159 -4.09 1.86 8.07
C CYS A 159 -3.08 0.87 8.66
N ILE A 160 -2.49 0.03 7.81
CA ILE A 160 -1.49 -0.96 8.22
C ILE A 160 -0.23 -0.74 7.41
N SER A 161 0.89 -0.55 8.09
CA SER A 161 2.23 -0.71 7.53
C SER A 161 2.76 -2.08 7.89
N THR A 162 3.12 -2.88 6.90
CA THR A 162 3.71 -4.20 7.14
C THR A 162 5.23 -4.15 7.05
N ASN A 163 5.91 -5.11 7.68
CA ASN A 163 7.33 -5.43 7.49
C ASN A 163 7.45 -6.96 7.35
N THR A 164 7.85 -7.45 6.18
CA THR A 164 7.90 -8.90 5.91
C THR A 164 9.33 -9.40 6.02
N GLU A 165 9.56 -10.42 6.83
CA GLU A 165 10.90 -10.96 7.13
C GLU A 165 11.36 -12.05 6.13
N GLU A 166 10.57 -12.33 5.09
CA GLU A 166 10.92 -13.24 3.99
C GLU A 166 11.34 -14.66 4.40
N ILE A 167 10.76 -15.17 5.50
CA ILE A 167 11.18 -16.44 6.14
C ILE A 167 10.89 -17.69 5.28
N GLY A 168 9.89 -17.64 4.38
CA GLY A 168 9.59 -18.74 3.44
C GLY A 168 8.14 -18.79 2.92
N PRO A 169 7.82 -19.74 2.02
CA PRO A 169 6.56 -19.76 1.26
C PRO A 169 5.35 -19.96 2.14
N TYR A 170 5.39 -21.01 2.97
CA TYR A 170 4.31 -21.32 3.89
C TYR A 170 4.04 -20.20 4.89
N HIS A 171 5.09 -19.47 5.30
CA HIS A 171 4.97 -18.33 6.19
C HIS A 171 4.25 -17.17 5.49
N GLN A 172 4.63 -16.85 4.25
CA GLN A 172 3.98 -15.78 3.48
C GLN A 172 2.52 -16.11 3.12
N ASP A 173 2.22 -17.37 2.80
CA ASP A 173 0.84 -17.80 2.59
C ASP A 173 0.00 -17.69 3.87
N ALA A 174 0.56 -18.05 5.02
CA ALA A 174 -0.10 -17.87 6.32
C ALA A 174 -0.30 -16.38 6.63
N PHE A 175 0.74 -15.56 6.44
CA PHE A 175 0.68 -14.11 6.62
C PHE A 175 -0.43 -13.50 5.77
N GLY A 176 -0.48 -13.85 4.47
CA GLY A 176 -1.51 -13.35 3.58
C GLY A 176 -2.92 -13.72 3.99
N ARG A 177 -3.13 -14.99 4.32
CA ARG A 177 -4.43 -15.46 4.84
C ARG A 177 -4.83 -14.68 6.08
N TYR A 178 -3.92 -14.50 7.04
CA TYR A 178 -4.23 -13.80 8.28
C TYR A 178 -4.41 -12.30 8.10
N LEU A 179 -3.60 -11.64 7.26
CA LEU A 179 -3.74 -10.21 6.95
C LEU A 179 -5.12 -9.93 6.39
N TRP A 180 -5.52 -10.62 5.33
CA TRP A 180 -6.85 -10.40 4.77
C TRP A 180 -7.96 -10.90 5.68
N PHE A 181 -7.73 -11.95 6.48
CA PHE A 181 -8.69 -12.38 7.48
C PHE A 181 -8.98 -11.25 8.48
N ILE A 182 -7.97 -10.62 9.07
CA ILE A 182 -8.18 -9.56 10.07
C ILE A 182 -8.82 -8.32 9.44
N ILE A 183 -8.38 -7.90 8.25
CA ILE A 183 -8.95 -6.72 7.58
C ILE A 183 -10.45 -6.98 7.31
N ARG A 184 -10.84 -8.22 6.93
CA ARG A 184 -12.26 -8.60 6.72
C ARG A 184 -13.11 -8.54 8.00
N LYS A 185 -12.50 -8.58 9.19
CA LYS A 185 -13.24 -8.46 10.45
C LYS A 185 -13.67 -7.02 10.71
N ALA A 186 -13.05 -6.03 10.06
CA ALA A 186 -13.52 -4.65 10.07
C ALA A 186 -14.75 -4.50 9.16
N ARG A 187 -15.91 -4.95 9.65
CA ARG A 187 -17.16 -4.97 8.88
C ARG A 187 -17.68 -3.57 8.53
N ALA A 188 -17.31 -2.55 9.30
CA ALA A 188 -17.68 -1.15 9.07
C ALA A 188 -16.66 -0.38 8.21
N LEU A 189 -15.65 -1.07 7.65
CA LEU A 189 -14.50 -0.43 7.02
C LEU A 189 -14.91 0.39 5.78
N LYS A 190 -14.67 1.69 5.83
CA LYS A 190 -14.87 2.63 4.72
C LYS A 190 -13.57 3.01 4.03
N SER A 191 -12.45 3.00 4.76
CA SER A 191 -11.15 3.43 4.28
C SER A 191 -10.07 2.42 4.66
N LEU A 192 -9.34 1.94 3.65
CA LEU A 192 -8.20 1.05 3.82
C LEU A 192 -6.94 1.69 3.23
N CYS A 193 -5.88 1.77 4.03
CA CYS A 193 -4.54 2.10 3.56
C CYS A 193 -3.59 0.96 3.91
N LEU A 194 -3.01 0.31 2.88
CA LEU A 194 -1.97 -0.69 3.06
C LEU A 194 -0.64 -0.13 2.58
N VAL A 195 0.35 -0.19 3.46
CA VAL A 195 1.71 0.27 3.19
C VAL A 195 2.63 -0.93 3.29
N GLY A 196 3.16 -1.36 2.16
CA GLY A 196 4.14 -2.45 2.12
C GLY A 196 5.52 -2.00 2.59
N TRP A 197 6.38 -3.00 2.80
CA TRP A 197 7.79 -2.81 3.10
C TRP A 197 8.61 -2.97 1.84
N ASN A 198 9.28 -1.90 1.41
CA ASN A 198 10.58 -2.09 0.78
C ASN A 198 11.45 -0.84 0.88
N ILE A 199 12.74 -1.10 1.11
CA ILE A 199 13.84 -0.15 0.99
C ILE A 199 13.92 0.21 -0.50
N LYS A 200 14.03 1.51 -0.78
CA LYS A 200 14.12 2.04 -2.16
C LYS A 200 15.17 1.24 -2.95
N LYS A 201 14.72 0.37 -3.86
CA LYS A 201 15.53 -0.04 -5.01
C LYS A 201 15.74 1.20 -5.89
N GLY A 202 16.91 1.30 -6.53
CA GLY A 202 17.50 2.51 -7.12
C GLY A 202 16.54 3.62 -7.58
N ILE A 203 16.89 4.87 -7.24
CA ILE A 203 16.06 6.08 -7.36
C ILE A 203 15.73 6.46 -8.83
N HIS A 204 16.27 5.75 -9.82
CA HIS A 204 16.30 6.21 -11.22
C HIS A 204 15.56 5.32 -12.23
N GLY A 205 14.96 4.19 -11.82
CA GLY A 205 14.27 3.27 -12.72
C GLY A 205 12.83 2.93 -12.31
N ARG A 206 11.94 2.77 -13.30
CA ARG A 206 10.58 2.21 -13.11
C ARG A 206 10.54 0.70 -13.28
N ARG A 207 11.64 0.09 -13.68
CA ARG A 207 11.83 -1.34 -13.89
C ARG A 207 12.93 -1.83 -12.95
N HIS A 208 12.66 -2.92 -12.23
CA HIS A 208 13.59 -3.56 -11.32
C HIS A 208 13.71 -5.04 -11.67
N ASP A 209 14.80 -5.43 -12.31
CA ASP A 209 15.07 -6.84 -12.59
C ASP A 209 15.57 -7.53 -11.32
N ASN A 210 15.13 -8.77 -11.09
CA ASN A 210 15.55 -9.57 -9.93
C ASN A 210 16.03 -10.96 -10.35
N VAL A 211 17.15 -11.38 -9.76
CA VAL A 211 17.84 -12.67 -10.03
C VAL A 211 17.61 -13.69 -8.92
N ILE A 212 16.77 -13.36 -7.93
CA ILE A 212 16.44 -14.28 -6.85
C ILE A 212 15.57 -15.42 -7.39
N ARG A 213 15.52 -16.56 -6.68
CA ARG A 213 14.68 -17.70 -7.05
C ARG A 213 13.20 -17.30 -7.20
N PHE A 214 12.51 -17.90 -8.19
CA PHE A 214 11.11 -17.59 -8.49
C PHE A 214 10.21 -17.68 -7.27
N GLU A 215 10.40 -18.69 -6.43
CA GLU A 215 9.59 -18.87 -5.24
C GLU A 215 9.72 -17.67 -4.29
N ILE A 216 10.95 -17.23 -4.04
CA ILE A 216 11.26 -16.11 -3.13
C ILE A 216 10.77 -14.79 -3.73
N TRP A 217 11.00 -14.62 -5.04
CA TRP A 217 10.45 -13.50 -5.77
C TRP A 217 8.93 -13.48 -5.62
N ASN A 218 8.22 -14.54 -5.98
CA ASN A 218 6.77 -14.61 -5.93
C ASN A 218 6.20 -14.33 -4.52
N MET A 219 6.84 -14.85 -3.46
CA MET A 219 6.48 -14.66 -2.05
C MET A 219 6.43 -13.21 -1.58
N ARG A 220 7.29 -12.34 -2.12
CA ARG A 220 7.36 -10.92 -1.72
C ARG A 220 6.17 -10.08 -2.26
N SER A 221 5.22 -10.70 -2.96
CA SER A 221 4.04 -10.03 -3.51
C SER A 221 2.98 -9.93 -2.44
N LEU A 222 2.18 -8.86 -2.40
CA LEU A 222 1.03 -8.80 -1.51
C LEU A 222 0.11 -9.97 -1.86
N PRO A 223 -0.04 -10.95 -0.95
CA PRO A 223 -0.87 -12.11 -1.22
C PRO A 223 -2.32 -11.66 -1.35
N PHE A 224 -3.17 -12.38 -2.07
CA PHE A 224 -4.62 -12.16 -2.06
C PHE A 224 -5.35 -13.44 -2.45
N SER A 225 -6.42 -13.76 -1.72
CA SER A 225 -7.32 -14.87 -2.03
C SER A 225 -8.78 -14.44 -1.86
N GLY A 226 -9.57 -14.63 -2.92
CA GLY A 226 -10.94 -14.12 -3.06
C GLY A 226 -12.06 -14.89 -2.36
N SER A 227 -11.80 -15.67 -1.33
CA SER A 227 -12.86 -16.37 -0.60
C SER A 227 -13.53 -15.45 0.44
N ASP A 228 -14.81 -15.15 0.22
CA ASP A 228 -15.74 -14.32 1.03
C ASP A 228 -15.43 -12.81 1.12
N SER A 229 -16.27 -12.00 0.46
CA SER A 229 -16.22 -10.54 0.46
C SER A 229 -17.39 -9.91 1.20
N ASN A 230 -17.17 -9.52 2.46
CA ASN A 230 -18.04 -8.59 3.17
C ASN A 230 -17.37 -7.21 3.28
N TRP A 231 -17.17 -6.56 2.12
CA TRP A 231 -16.59 -5.21 2.01
C TRP A 231 -17.64 -4.18 1.58
N GLY A 232 -18.89 -4.36 2.02
CA GLY A 232 -20.04 -3.57 1.58
C GLY A 232 -19.90 -2.05 1.78
N PHE A 233 -18.96 -1.62 2.63
CA PHE A 233 -18.77 -0.22 2.99
C PHE A 233 -17.46 0.39 2.48
N LEU A 234 -16.55 -0.40 1.89
CA LEU A 234 -15.23 0.10 1.50
C LEU A 234 -15.36 1.08 0.33
N ARG A 235 -15.05 2.36 0.58
CA ARG A 235 -15.13 3.46 -0.40
C ARG A 235 -13.76 3.96 -0.85
N TYR A 236 -12.76 3.89 0.03
CA TYR A 236 -11.45 4.48 -0.19
C TYR A 236 -10.37 3.43 -0.03
N LEU A 237 -9.55 3.24 -1.07
CA LEU A 237 -8.41 2.35 -1.06
C LEU A 237 -7.13 3.11 -1.40
N GLU A 238 -6.14 3.03 -0.52
CA GLU A 238 -4.78 3.46 -0.78
C GLU A 238 -3.82 2.28 -0.66
N LEU A 239 -3.04 2.08 -1.71
CA LEU A 239 -1.96 1.11 -1.76
C LEU A 239 -0.65 1.85 -1.94
N LYS A 240 0.28 1.67 -0.99
CA LYS A 240 1.57 2.36 -1.01
C LYS A 240 2.73 1.38 -0.88
N ARG A 241 3.70 1.42 -1.82
CA ARG A 241 4.92 0.58 -1.77
C ARG A 241 4.62 -0.91 -1.61
N VAL A 242 3.65 -1.38 -2.38
CA VAL A 242 3.23 -2.80 -2.39
C VAL A 242 3.52 -3.41 -3.76
N TYR A 243 3.92 -4.67 -3.75
CA TYR A 243 4.08 -5.47 -4.96
C TYR A 243 2.81 -6.27 -5.20
N PHE A 244 2.35 -6.35 -6.43
CA PHE A 244 1.19 -7.17 -6.79
C PHE A 244 1.49 -7.98 -8.03
N ARG A 245 1.01 -9.22 -8.05
CA ARG A 245 0.79 -9.90 -9.32
C ARG A 245 -0.42 -9.25 -10.02
N PRO A 246 -0.36 -9.01 -11.34
CA PRO A 246 -1.47 -8.41 -12.09
C PRO A 246 -2.81 -9.09 -11.81
N SER A 247 -2.85 -10.43 -11.86
CA SER A 247 -4.06 -11.22 -11.60
C SER A 247 -4.62 -11.02 -10.19
N LYS A 248 -3.74 -10.95 -9.18
CA LYS A 248 -4.14 -10.77 -7.77
C LYS A 248 -4.61 -9.36 -7.48
N PHE A 249 -4.04 -8.35 -8.14
CA PHE A 249 -4.54 -6.99 -8.07
C PHE A 249 -5.96 -6.90 -8.64
N ILE A 250 -6.18 -7.44 -9.84
CA ILE A 250 -7.50 -7.44 -10.47
C ILE A 250 -8.51 -8.26 -9.66
N GLU A 251 -8.13 -9.42 -9.14
CA GLU A 251 -8.96 -10.22 -8.24
C GLU A 251 -9.38 -9.41 -7.00
N PHE A 252 -8.46 -8.64 -6.42
CA PHE A 252 -8.76 -7.79 -5.28
C PHE A 252 -9.75 -6.66 -5.63
N ILE A 253 -9.50 -5.92 -6.71
CA ILE A 253 -10.42 -4.84 -7.12
C ILE A 253 -11.81 -5.41 -7.46
N LYS A 254 -11.89 -6.58 -8.11
CA LYS A 254 -13.16 -7.26 -8.42
C LYS A 254 -14.02 -7.51 -7.18
N GLN A 255 -13.40 -7.76 -6.01
CA GLN A 255 -14.10 -8.01 -4.75
C GLN A 255 -14.68 -6.75 -4.09
N ILE A 256 -14.19 -5.56 -4.46
CA ILE A 256 -14.57 -4.28 -3.82
C ILE A 256 -15.20 -3.28 -4.81
N LYS A 257 -15.24 -3.64 -6.11
CA LYS A 257 -15.61 -2.76 -7.22
C LYS A 257 -16.94 -2.02 -7.04
N THR A 258 -17.95 -2.70 -6.50
CA THR A 258 -19.32 -2.17 -6.39
C THR A 258 -19.41 -0.99 -5.43
N ASN A 259 -18.48 -0.91 -4.48
CA ASN A 259 -18.50 0.08 -3.41
C ASN A 259 -17.37 1.09 -3.50
N LEU A 260 -16.26 0.74 -4.16
CA LEU A 260 -15.06 1.56 -4.26
C LEU A 260 -15.33 2.87 -5.04
N ARG A 261 -14.90 4.00 -4.46
CA ARG A 261 -15.08 5.35 -5.03
C ARG A 261 -13.76 6.06 -5.27
N GLU A 262 -12.76 5.85 -4.42
CA GLU A 262 -11.45 6.48 -4.58
C GLU A 262 -10.35 5.39 -4.52
N LEU A 263 -9.47 5.39 -5.52
CA LEU A 263 -8.32 4.51 -5.61
C LEU A 263 -7.04 5.34 -5.74
N TYR A 264 -6.13 5.14 -4.78
CA TYR A 264 -4.82 5.79 -4.73
C TYR A 264 -3.71 4.73 -4.82
N LEU A 265 -2.86 4.84 -5.83
CA LEU A 265 -1.71 3.95 -6.05
C LEU A 265 -0.43 4.77 -5.91
N VAL A 266 0.40 4.47 -4.92
CA VAL A 266 1.67 5.19 -4.68
C VAL A 266 2.82 4.19 -4.65
N GLU A 267 3.73 4.26 -5.62
CA GLU A 267 4.87 3.33 -5.70
C GLU A 267 4.39 1.86 -5.69
N VAL A 268 3.28 1.59 -6.39
CA VAL A 268 2.76 0.22 -6.55
C VAL A 268 3.51 -0.43 -7.70
N CYS A 269 4.02 -1.63 -7.45
CA CYS A 269 4.87 -2.35 -8.38
C CYS A 269 4.17 -3.61 -8.90
N LEU A 270 4.07 -3.76 -10.22
CA LEU A 270 3.59 -5.01 -10.83
C LEU A 270 4.71 -6.01 -10.93
N ARG A 271 4.42 -7.22 -10.49
CA ARG A 271 5.32 -8.36 -10.60
C ARG A 271 5.00 -9.18 -11.81
N VAL A 272 5.95 -9.17 -12.74
CA VAL A 272 5.78 -9.72 -14.06
C VAL A 272 6.93 -10.67 -14.38
N HIS A 273 6.62 -11.67 -15.19
CA HIS A 273 7.58 -12.61 -15.73
C HIS A 273 7.31 -12.74 -17.23
N HIS A 274 8.30 -13.21 -17.97
CA HIS A 274 8.11 -13.58 -19.35
C HIS A 274 7.47 -14.96 -19.42
N PHE A 275 6.53 -15.11 -20.33
CA PHE A 275 6.03 -16.40 -20.76
C PHE A 275 7.02 -17.04 -21.73
N SER A 276 6.82 -18.32 -22.05
CA SER A 276 7.67 -19.06 -23.00
C SER A 276 7.67 -18.47 -24.42
N ASN A 277 6.70 -17.62 -24.76
CA ASN A 277 6.59 -16.90 -26.02
C ASN A 277 7.19 -15.46 -25.96
N ASP A 278 7.97 -15.13 -24.92
CA ASP A 278 8.57 -13.80 -24.66
C ASP A 278 7.53 -12.68 -24.39
N GLU A 279 6.26 -13.02 -24.20
CA GLU A 279 5.24 -12.05 -23.76
C GLU A 279 5.33 -11.81 -22.25
N ILE A 280 5.06 -10.58 -21.82
CA ILE A 280 5.05 -10.21 -20.41
C ILE A 280 3.69 -10.55 -19.79
N SER A 281 3.71 -11.16 -18.60
CA SER A 281 2.51 -11.59 -17.89
C SER A 281 1.51 -10.48 -17.53
N GLY A 282 1.93 -9.21 -17.57
CA GLY A 282 1.00 -8.09 -17.47
C GLY A 282 1.67 -6.74 -17.65
N LEU A 283 0.83 -5.75 -17.96
CA LEU A 283 1.19 -4.35 -18.15
C LEU A 283 0.21 -3.46 -17.37
N TRP A 284 0.63 -2.26 -17.00
CA TRP A 284 -0.23 -1.28 -16.34
C TRP A 284 -1.26 -0.71 -17.31
N ILE A 285 -0.85 -0.39 -18.54
CA ILE A 285 -1.63 0.28 -19.57
C ILE A 285 -1.96 -0.68 -20.72
N GLY A 286 -0.93 -1.28 -21.30
CA GLY A 286 -1.02 -2.01 -22.58
C GLY A 286 -0.28 -1.31 -23.72
N LYS A 287 -0.28 -1.92 -24.90
CA LYS A 287 0.43 -1.41 -26.09
C LYS A 287 -0.55 -1.02 -27.20
N GLU A 288 -0.24 0.05 -27.92
CA GLU A 288 -1.04 0.47 -29.07
C GLU A 288 -0.90 -0.49 -30.25
N ASN A 289 -1.98 -0.64 -31.02
CA ASN A 289 -2.06 -1.45 -32.25
C ASN A 289 -1.67 -2.93 -32.07
N ILE A 290 -1.58 -3.41 -30.82
CA ILE A 290 -1.32 -4.80 -30.47
C ILE A 290 -2.55 -5.30 -29.71
N SER A 291 -3.07 -6.47 -30.07
CA SER A 291 -4.13 -7.10 -29.29
C SER A 291 -3.55 -7.64 -27.99
N LYS A 292 -4.25 -7.44 -26.86
CA LYS A 292 -3.87 -8.02 -25.57
C LYS A 292 -3.72 -9.54 -25.71
N PRO A 293 -2.55 -10.11 -25.39
CA PRO A 293 -2.39 -11.56 -25.40
C PRO A 293 -3.31 -12.23 -24.39
N ALA A 294 -3.79 -13.44 -24.71
CA ALA A 294 -4.82 -14.13 -23.90
C ALA A 294 -4.41 -14.35 -22.44
N ASP A 295 -3.14 -14.66 -22.20
CA ASP A 295 -2.60 -14.94 -20.86
C ASP A 295 -2.03 -13.70 -20.16
N SER A 296 -1.97 -12.56 -20.85
CA SER A 296 -1.44 -11.30 -20.32
C SER A 296 -2.55 -10.41 -19.76
N ILE A 297 -2.24 -9.70 -18.67
CA ILE A 297 -3.19 -8.80 -18.00
C ILE A 297 -2.76 -7.35 -18.22
N TRP A 298 -3.61 -6.58 -18.90
CA TRP A 298 -3.46 -5.13 -19.01
C TRP A 298 -4.36 -4.45 -17.98
N VAL A 299 -3.75 -3.95 -16.90
CA VAL A 299 -4.49 -3.48 -15.72
C VAL A 299 -5.46 -2.34 -16.06
N ALA A 300 -5.07 -1.39 -16.90
CA ALA A 300 -5.94 -0.27 -17.26
C ALA A 300 -7.20 -0.73 -18.00
N GLU A 301 -7.04 -1.66 -18.94
CA GLU A 301 -8.14 -2.28 -19.67
C GLU A 301 -9.07 -3.04 -18.73
N GLU A 302 -8.52 -3.94 -17.88
CA GLU A 302 -9.30 -4.72 -16.93
C GLU A 302 -10.07 -3.84 -15.94
N LEU A 303 -9.50 -2.73 -15.48
CA LEU A 303 -10.18 -1.78 -14.59
C LEU A 303 -11.31 -1.05 -15.32
N ARG A 304 -11.08 -0.60 -16.54
CA ARG A 304 -12.07 0.13 -17.34
C ARG A 304 -13.27 -0.73 -17.70
N GLU A 305 -13.01 -1.98 -18.10
CA GLU A 305 -14.05 -2.93 -18.52
C GLU A 305 -14.73 -3.61 -17.33
N MET A 306 -14.30 -3.31 -16.11
CA MET A 306 -14.86 -3.87 -14.90
C MET A 306 -16.26 -3.35 -14.61
N GLU A 307 -17.28 -4.13 -15.00
CA GLU A 307 -18.67 -3.81 -14.71
C GLU A 307 -18.90 -3.56 -13.20
N GLY A 308 -19.53 -2.44 -12.88
CA GLY A 308 -19.85 -2.03 -11.51
C GLY A 308 -18.75 -1.23 -10.80
N LEU A 309 -17.55 -1.12 -11.37
CA LEU A 309 -16.51 -0.21 -10.86
C LEU A 309 -16.85 1.23 -11.26
N LYS A 310 -17.14 2.09 -10.28
CA LYS A 310 -17.51 3.50 -10.51
C LYS A 310 -16.66 4.43 -9.65
N LEU A 311 -15.40 4.59 -10.05
CA LEU A 311 -14.42 5.45 -9.39
C LEU A 311 -14.74 6.93 -9.65
N ASN A 312 -14.85 7.70 -8.58
CA ASN A 312 -14.87 9.16 -8.63
C ASN A 312 -13.44 9.70 -8.74
N ILE A 313 -12.47 9.01 -8.13
CA ILE A 313 -11.07 9.40 -8.09
C ILE A 313 -10.21 8.17 -8.35
N LEU A 314 -9.32 8.30 -9.34
CA LEU A 314 -8.18 7.42 -9.55
C LEU A 314 -6.93 8.29 -9.62
N ARG A 315 -5.94 8.01 -8.77
CA ARG A 315 -4.65 8.70 -8.80
C ARG A 315 -3.53 7.69 -8.64
N ALA A 316 -2.46 7.90 -9.40
CA ALA A 316 -1.28 7.08 -9.41
C ALA A 316 -0.02 7.95 -9.31
N THR A 317 0.95 7.52 -8.52
CA THR A 317 2.27 8.15 -8.43
C THR A 317 3.32 7.06 -8.49
N ARG A 318 4.24 7.16 -9.45
CA ARG A 318 5.39 6.27 -9.60
C ARG A 318 4.99 4.79 -9.67
N LEU A 319 4.16 4.42 -10.64
CA LEU A 319 3.93 3.00 -10.96
C LEU A 319 5.21 2.36 -11.51
N GLU A 320 5.48 1.13 -11.09
CA GLU A 320 6.73 0.41 -11.36
C GLU A 320 6.48 -1.06 -11.77
N TYR A 321 7.53 -1.71 -12.28
CA TYR A 321 7.60 -3.13 -12.59
C TYR A 321 8.76 -3.80 -11.85
N ASP A 322 8.52 -4.99 -11.33
CA ASP A 322 9.50 -5.91 -10.78
C ASP A 322 9.47 -7.14 -11.68
N VAL A 323 10.58 -7.42 -12.36
CA VAL A 323 10.65 -8.42 -13.42
C VAL A 323 11.43 -9.63 -12.92
N PHE A 324 10.81 -10.79 -13.02
CA PHE A 324 11.48 -12.06 -12.85
C PHE A 324 12.19 -12.42 -14.16
N GLU A 325 13.52 -12.51 -14.12
CA GLU A 325 14.49 -12.81 -15.21
C GLU A 325 15.30 -11.60 -15.74
N ILE A 326 16.60 -11.85 -15.97
CA ILE A 326 17.50 -10.93 -16.66
C ILE A 326 17.37 -11.20 -18.15
N ASP A 327 16.69 -10.32 -18.87
CA ASP A 327 16.93 -10.18 -20.30
C ASP A 327 18.35 -9.58 -20.47
N PRO A 328 19.30 -10.24 -21.15
CA PRO A 328 20.64 -9.70 -21.37
C PRO A 328 20.64 -8.44 -22.27
N GLN A 329 19.53 -8.13 -22.96
CA GLN A 329 19.30 -6.89 -23.70
C GLN A 329 17.91 -6.32 -23.36
N PRO A 330 17.73 -5.79 -22.13
CA PRO A 330 16.44 -5.32 -21.68
C PRO A 330 16.02 -4.08 -22.49
N THR A 331 15.10 -4.26 -23.45
CA THR A 331 14.52 -3.12 -24.18
C THR A 331 13.28 -2.61 -23.48
N ASP A 332 13.23 -1.32 -23.14
CA ASP A 332 12.05 -0.64 -22.60
C ASP A 332 10.82 -0.74 -23.53
N ALA A 333 11.03 -1.05 -24.81
CA ALA A 333 9.99 -1.33 -25.81
C ALA A 333 9.11 -2.55 -25.48
N LYS A 334 9.59 -3.47 -24.62
CA LYS A 334 8.78 -4.60 -24.14
C LYS A 334 7.69 -4.15 -23.16
N PHE A 335 7.85 -3.00 -22.51
CA PHE A 335 6.91 -2.41 -21.57
C PHE A 335 6.10 -1.27 -22.22
N ASP A 336 5.24 -0.63 -21.45
CA ASP A 336 4.34 0.45 -21.87
C ASP A 336 4.82 1.85 -21.47
N PHE A 337 6.12 2.01 -21.24
CA PHE A 337 6.72 3.28 -20.80
C PHE A 337 6.65 4.40 -21.84
N LEU A 338 6.74 4.06 -23.14
CA LEU A 338 6.78 5.04 -24.24
C LEU A 338 5.40 5.68 -24.47
N ASP A 339 5.34 7.02 -24.49
CA ASP A 339 4.13 7.77 -24.84
C ASP A 339 3.90 7.70 -26.36
N PRO A 340 2.92 6.93 -26.84
CA PRO A 340 2.72 6.72 -28.26
C PRO A 340 2.27 7.99 -29.01
N LEU A 341 1.67 8.95 -28.29
CA LEU A 341 1.28 10.25 -28.85
C LEU A 341 2.40 11.28 -28.78
N GLU A 342 3.54 10.95 -28.17
CA GLU A 342 4.68 11.86 -27.96
C GLU A 342 4.31 13.20 -27.30
N ARG A 343 3.23 13.22 -26.51
CA ARG A 343 2.72 14.42 -25.82
C ARG A 343 3.44 14.71 -24.51
N ASN A 344 4.58 14.05 -24.27
CA ASN A 344 5.38 14.14 -23.05
C ASN A 344 4.56 13.90 -21.77
N ARG A 345 3.55 13.02 -21.82
CA ARG A 345 2.75 12.69 -20.65
C ARG A 345 3.49 11.71 -19.79
N SER A 346 3.45 11.92 -18.48
CA SER A 346 4.04 10.97 -17.55
C SER A 346 3.35 9.60 -17.63
N PHE A 347 4.10 8.53 -17.34
CA PHE A 347 3.56 7.16 -17.30
C PHE A 347 2.33 7.04 -16.38
N ASP A 348 2.39 7.69 -15.21
CA ASP A 348 1.29 7.66 -14.23
C ASP A 348 0.04 8.38 -14.75
N GLN A 349 0.21 9.50 -15.48
CA GLN A 349 -0.88 10.20 -16.15
C GLN A 349 -1.53 9.32 -17.22
N ARG A 350 -0.72 8.68 -18.07
CA ARG A 350 -1.22 7.81 -19.15
C ARG A 350 -2.02 6.62 -18.60
N PHE A 351 -1.58 6.04 -17.49
CA PHE A 351 -2.36 4.99 -16.81
C PHE A 351 -3.73 5.50 -16.36
N VAL A 352 -3.78 6.65 -15.68
CA VAL A 352 -5.05 7.25 -15.22
C VAL A 352 -5.96 7.57 -16.41
N ASP A 353 -5.40 8.12 -17.49
CA ASP A 353 -6.13 8.43 -18.71
C ASP A 353 -6.69 7.16 -19.38
N ALA A 354 -5.88 6.10 -19.50
CA ALA A 354 -6.31 4.84 -20.13
C ALA A 354 -7.46 4.13 -19.39
N VAL A 355 -7.50 4.25 -18.05
CA VAL A 355 -8.61 3.73 -17.23
C VAL A 355 -9.87 4.57 -17.38
N ILE A 356 -9.74 5.91 -17.35
CA ILE A 356 -10.90 6.83 -17.33
C ILE A 356 -11.48 7.05 -18.72
N GLN A 357 -10.64 7.21 -19.73
CA GLN A 357 -11.01 7.65 -21.08
C GLN A 357 -11.03 6.51 -22.10
N GLY A 358 -10.34 5.39 -21.82
CA GLY A 358 -10.15 4.31 -22.78
C GLY A 358 -8.78 4.32 -23.45
N PRO A 359 -8.49 3.30 -24.28
CA PRO A 359 -7.25 3.28 -25.04
C PRO A 359 -7.32 4.39 -26.07
N GLU A 360 -6.22 5.10 -26.24
CA GLU A 360 -6.16 6.22 -27.17
C GLU A 360 -6.24 5.70 -28.59
N LYS A 361 -7.42 5.84 -29.21
CA LYS A 361 -7.51 5.74 -30.66
C LYS A 361 -6.93 7.03 -31.21
N MET A 362 -5.85 6.95 -31.99
CA MET A 362 -5.45 8.05 -32.86
C MET A 362 -6.67 8.43 -33.72
N HIS A 363 -7.38 9.50 -33.36
CA HIS A 363 -8.13 10.25 -34.35
C HIS A 363 -7.09 10.92 -35.22
N LEU A 364 -6.67 10.20 -36.27
CA LEU A 364 -5.90 10.72 -37.39
C LEU A 364 -6.79 11.68 -38.21
N ASN A 365 -7.34 12.71 -37.57
CA ASN A 365 -7.74 13.91 -38.31
C ASN A 365 -6.45 14.70 -38.50
N LEU A 366 -5.64 14.20 -39.44
CA LEU A 366 -4.69 15.00 -40.19
C LEU A 366 -5.38 16.33 -40.50
N TYR A 367 -4.74 17.42 -40.10
CA TYR A 367 -4.92 18.73 -40.70
C TYR A 367 -4.96 18.56 -42.23
N LYS A 368 -6.16 18.47 -42.81
CA LYS A 368 -6.39 18.95 -44.16
C LYS A 368 -6.78 20.41 -44.02
N ASP A 369 -5.78 21.21 -43.73
CA ASP A 369 -5.82 22.62 -44.07
C ASP A 369 -5.61 22.70 -45.58
N HIS A 370 -6.71 22.68 -46.32
CA HIS A 370 -6.76 23.21 -47.68
C HIS A 370 -8.11 23.89 -47.83
N SER A 371 -8.14 25.14 -47.39
CA SER A 371 -9.07 26.09 -47.95
C SER A 371 -8.56 26.52 -49.33
N ILE A 372 -9.50 26.57 -50.28
CA ILE A 372 -9.51 27.38 -51.52
C ILE A 372 -9.14 26.66 -52.85
N ASP A 373 -10.20 26.57 -53.66
CA ASP A 373 -10.34 26.63 -55.12
C ASP A 373 -10.25 25.40 -56.06
N GLN A 374 -11.47 25.01 -56.49
CA GLN A 374 -11.96 24.95 -57.88
C GLN A 374 -11.06 24.33 -58.96
N ASN A 375 -11.47 23.16 -59.50
CA ASN A 375 -12.03 23.03 -60.86
C ASN A 375 -12.12 21.54 -61.30
N LEU A 376 -13.10 21.27 -62.18
CA LEU A 376 -13.33 20.07 -63.02
C LEU A 376 -14.09 18.91 -62.31
N SER A 377 -15.42 18.86 -62.35
CA SER A 377 -16.30 18.37 -63.44
C SER A 377 -16.14 16.88 -63.81
N PHE A 378 -17.10 16.03 -63.44
CA PHE A 378 -18.14 15.48 -64.35
C PHE A 378 -18.86 14.26 -63.72
N ASN A 379 -20.20 14.32 -63.82
CA ASN A 379 -21.21 13.25 -63.90
C ASN A 379 -21.42 12.28 -62.72
N SER A 380 -22.56 12.36 -62.02
CA SER A 380 -23.87 11.74 -62.35
C SER A 380 -23.81 10.22 -62.18
N GLU A 381 -24.49 9.63 -61.19
CA GLU A 381 -25.91 9.26 -61.31
C GLU A 381 -26.66 9.19 -59.96
N THR A 382 -27.88 9.72 -60.02
CA THR A 382 -29.02 9.67 -59.08
C THR A 382 -29.58 8.24 -58.98
N ILE A 383 -30.21 7.80 -57.87
CA ILE A 383 -31.68 7.67 -57.69
C ILE A 383 -31.96 7.23 -56.22
N VAL A 384 -32.53 8.10 -55.36
CA VAL A 384 -33.95 8.27 -54.91
C VAL A 384 -34.41 7.45 -53.68
N PHE A 385 -34.58 8.20 -52.58
CA PHE A 385 -35.58 8.23 -51.49
C PHE A 385 -36.50 7.03 -51.15
N ASN A 386 -36.68 6.80 -49.84
CA ASN A 386 -37.98 7.09 -49.21
C ASN A 386 -37.90 7.33 -47.68
N ASP A 387 -38.50 8.45 -47.28
CA ASP A 387 -38.79 8.86 -45.91
C ASP A 387 -39.90 8.01 -45.29
N HIS A 388 -39.77 7.73 -43.99
CA HIS A 388 -40.92 7.73 -43.08
C HIS A 388 -40.46 8.18 -41.69
N GLU A 389 -40.79 9.41 -41.35
CA GLU A 389 -40.91 9.87 -39.97
C GLU A 389 -42.05 9.11 -39.28
N ASN A 390 -41.79 8.57 -38.10
CA ASN A 390 -42.75 8.69 -37.01
C ASN A 390 -42.07 8.63 -35.64
N ILE A 391 -42.45 9.62 -34.85
CA ILE A 391 -42.07 10.01 -33.50
C ILE A 391 -42.38 8.89 -32.49
N ASP A 392 -41.43 8.55 -31.60
CA ASP A 392 -41.61 8.63 -30.15
C ASP A 392 -40.37 8.18 -29.34
N TYR A 393 -40.32 8.63 -28.08
CA TYR A 393 -39.31 8.42 -27.02
C TYR A 393 -38.26 9.53 -26.83
N THR A 394 -38.77 10.70 -26.48
CA THR A 394 -38.06 11.68 -25.66
C THR A 394 -37.95 11.19 -24.21
N GLN A 395 -36.87 10.48 -23.82
CA GLN A 395 -36.47 10.36 -22.40
C GLN A 395 -35.04 9.87 -22.13
N HIS A 396 -34.06 10.20 -22.99
CA HIS A 396 -32.65 9.80 -22.76
C HIS A 396 -31.61 10.94 -22.80
N SER A 397 -31.99 12.23 -22.81
CA SER A 397 -31.03 13.30 -23.09
C SER A 397 -30.55 14.17 -21.93
N ILE A 398 -30.84 13.85 -20.65
CA ILE A 398 -30.43 14.74 -19.53
C ILE A 398 -29.24 14.21 -18.69
N LEU A 399 -28.72 13.01 -18.95
CA LEU A 399 -27.57 12.47 -18.19
C LEU A 399 -26.23 12.37 -18.95
N ASN A 400 -26.17 12.81 -20.21
CA ASN A 400 -24.93 12.81 -21.00
C ASN A 400 -24.28 14.20 -21.17
N SER A 401 -24.86 15.27 -20.64
CA SER A 401 -24.33 16.64 -20.83
C SER A 401 -23.28 17.08 -19.81
N SER A 402 -22.95 16.27 -18.79
CA SER A 402 -21.90 16.63 -17.80
C SER A 402 -20.57 15.88 -17.97
N LEU A 403 -20.43 15.01 -18.98
CA LEU A 403 -19.21 14.24 -19.24
C LEU A 403 -18.68 14.35 -20.69
N VAL A 404 -19.36 15.08 -21.58
CA VAL A 404 -18.92 15.30 -22.97
C VAL A 404 -17.99 16.53 -23.11
N GLU A 405 -17.74 17.28 -22.03
CA GLU A 405 -16.92 18.50 -22.08
C GLU A 405 -15.39 18.30 -21.94
N LYS A 406 -14.85 17.09 -22.12
CA LYS A 406 -13.39 16.86 -21.94
C LYS A 406 -12.71 16.12 -23.08
N PHE A 407 -12.77 16.71 -24.26
CA PHE A 407 -11.56 16.84 -25.10
C PHE A 407 -11.04 18.28 -24.99
N SER A 408 -10.85 18.77 -23.75
CA SER A 408 -10.10 20.01 -23.59
C SER A 408 -8.64 19.72 -23.86
N SER A 409 -8.08 20.37 -24.87
CA SER A 409 -6.64 20.40 -25.19
C SER A 409 -5.76 20.96 -24.08
N THR A 410 -6.32 21.30 -22.90
CA THR A 410 -5.58 21.74 -21.73
C THR A 410 -4.85 20.56 -21.08
N PRO A 411 -3.53 20.66 -20.85
CA PRO A 411 -2.79 19.66 -20.09
C PRO A 411 -3.44 19.39 -18.74
N ARG A 412 -3.63 18.12 -18.36
CA ARG A 412 -4.08 17.77 -17.01
C ARG A 412 -3.10 18.34 -15.99
N GLU A 413 -3.64 18.92 -14.93
CA GLU A 413 -2.80 19.36 -13.84
C GLU A 413 -2.27 18.14 -13.07
N ARG A 414 -1.10 18.28 -12.45
CA ARG A 414 -0.48 17.17 -11.70
C ARG A 414 -1.42 16.56 -10.66
N ARG A 415 -2.24 17.38 -9.97
CA ARG A 415 -3.24 16.91 -8.99
C ARG A 415 -4.33 16.00 -9.58
N ASP A 416 -4.52 15.97 -10.89
CA ASP A 416 -5.55 15.18 -11.55
C ASP A 416 -5.15 13.74 -11.83
N TYR A 417 -3.87 13.41 -11.70
CA TYR A 417 -3.37 12.06 -11.85
C TYR A 417 -2.40 11.64 -10.73
N ASP A 418 -1.60 12.55 -10.19
CA ASP A 418 -0.59 12.26 -9.15
C ASP A 418 -1.23 12.17 -7.76
N ALA A 419 -1.18 10.98 -7.16
CA ALA A 419 -1.75 10.69 -5.85
C ALA A 419 -1.09 11.50 -4.73
N GLU A 420 0.24 11.57 -4.69
CA GLU A 420 0.94 12.30 -3.63
C GLU A 420 0.66 13.81 -3.67
N THR A 421 0.56 14.39 -4.87
CA THR A 421 0.21 15.81 -5.07
C THR A 421 -1.23 16.07 -4.65
N TYR A 422 -2.16 15.23 -5.08
CA TYR A 422 -3.57 15.35 -4.70
C TYR A 422 -3.78 15.24 -3.18
N GLN A 423 -3.11 14.26 -2.55
CA GLN A 423 -3.22 13.99 -1.13
C GLN A 423 -2.59 15.05 -0.22
N ARG A 424 -1.80 15.99 -0.76
CA ARG A 424 -1.36 17.17 0.01
C ARG A 424 -2.52 18.09 0.38
N SER A 425 -3.56 18.15 -0.46
CA SER A 425 -4.77 18.94 -0.21
C SER A 425 -5.94 18.12 0.32
N ARG A 426 -6.07 16.84 -0.08
CA ARG A 426 -7.19 15.98 0.32
C ARG A 426 -6.74 14.53 0.47
N ASN A 427 -6.65 14.04 1.70
CA ASN A 427 -6.27 12.66 2.01
C ASN A 427 -7.35 12.00 2.88
N THR A 428 -8.15 11.13 2.27
CA THR A 428 -9.29 10.41 2.88
C THR A 428 -8.87 9.10 3.54
N THR A 429 -7.61 8.68 3.38
CA THR A 429 -7.12 7.34 3.70
C THR A 429 -6.00 7.36 4.74
N SER A 430 -4.84 7.92 4.41
CA SER A 430 -3.62 7.85 5.22
C SER A 430 -3.32 9.10 6.04
N ASN A 431 -4.18 10.12 6.04
CA ASN A 431 -3.97 11.35 6.82
C ASN A 431 -3.70 11.07 8.31
N PHE A 432 -4.33 10.01 8.84
CA PHE A 432 -4.15 9.54 10.22
C PHE A 432 -2.70 9.11 10.55
N LYS A 433 -1.88 8.76 9.54
CA LYS A 433 -0.45 8.50 9.72
C LYS A 433 0.36 9.78 9.93
N ARG A 434 -0.11 10.91 9.44
CA ARG A 434 0.55 12.20 9.65
C ARG A 434 0.05 12.85 10.94
N CYS A 435 -1.24 12.71 11.23
CA CYS A 435 -1.89 13.30 12.38
C CYS A 435 -3.14 12.49 12.76
N ILE A 436 -3.10 11.80 13.90
CA ILE A 436 -4.19 10.90 14.32
C ILE A 436 -5.40 11.66 14.86
N ASP A 437 -5.17 12.83 15.46
CA ASP A 437 -6.20 13.68 16.08
C ASP A 437 -6.64 14.87 15.20
N GLY A 438 -5.86 15.22 14.17
CA GLY A 438 -6.06 16.38 13.32
C GLY A 438 -5.32 17.65 13.78
N TYR A 439 -4.69 17.63 14.96
CA TYR A 439 -4.00 18.77 15.57
C TYR A 439 -2.50 18.56 15.74
N PHE A 440 -2.09 17.38 16.22
CA PHE A 440 -0.71 17.07 16.56
C PHE A 440 -0.06 16.23 15.46
N PHE A 441 0.83 16.88 14.70
CA PHE A 441 1.63 16.20 13.70
C PHE A 441 2.60 15.22 14.35
N ASN A 442 2.67 14.01 13.81
CA ASN A 442 3.68 13.05 14.22
C ASN A 442 5.07 13.57 13.84
N LYS A 443 5.93 13.82 14.82
CA LYS A 443 7.32 14.26 14.63
C LYS A 443 8.32 13.09 14.57
N ASN A 444 7.86 11.85 14.81
CA ASN A 444 8.72 10.67 14.86
C ASN A 444 9.24 10.22 13.50
N GLU A 445 8.77 10.82 12.39
CA GLU A 445 9.29 10.49 11.07
C GLU A 445 10.81 10.75 10.96
N GLN A 446 11.33 11.77 11.65
CA GLN A 446 12.77 12.04 11.69
C GLN A 446 13.54 11.01 12.52
N GLU A 447 12.98 10.58 13.66
CA GLU A 447 13.61 9.56 14.50
C GLU A 447 13.55 8.17 13.86
N LEU A 448 12.46 7.85 13.16
CA LEU A 448 12.35 6.66 12.32
C LEU A 448 13.40 6.68 11.19
N ARG A 449 13.62 7.82 10.52
CA ARG A 449 14.69 7.92 9.52
C ARG A 449 16.08 7.71 10.12
N LYS A 450 16.34 8.20 11.34
CA LYS A 450 17.60 7.96 12.05
C LYS A 450 17.76 6.49 12.40
N LEU A 451 16.73 5.86 12.97
CA LEU A 451 16.73 4.41 13.26
C LEU A 451 16.91 3.59 12.00
N GLN A 452 16.20 3.90 10.91
CA GLN A 452 16.36 3.24 9.61
C GLN A 452 17.75 3.44 9.02
N ALA A 453 18.34 4.62 9.14
CA ALA A 453 19.72 4.86 8.69
C ALA A 453 20.71 4.01 9.50
N ILE A 454 20.47 3.86 10.80
CA ILE A 454 21.29 3.01 11.67
C ILE A 454 21.13 1.53 11.31
N VAL A 455 19.89 1.06 11.06
CA VAL A 455 19.64 -0.31 10.61
C VAL A 455 20.25 -0.54 9.22
N ALA A 456 20.10 0.38 8.28
CA ALA A 456 20.69 0.24 6.95
C ALA A 456 22.23 0.14 7.00
N VAL A 457 22.86 0.86 7.94
CA VAL A 457 24.30 0.71 8.21
C VAL A 457 24.59 -0.68 8.78
N ALA A 458 23.82 -1.15 9.76
CA ALA A 458 24.00 -2.47 10.35
C ALA A 458 23.76 -3.61 9.34
N ASP A 459 22.71 -3.54 8.52
CA ASP A 459 22.40 -4.50 7.45
C ASP A 459 23.50 -4.50 6.37
N HIS A 460 24.02 -3.33 6.01
CA HIS A 460 25.14 -3.22 5.08
C HIS A 460 26.40 -3.90 5.63
N GLU A 461 26.73 -3.64 6.90
CA GLU A 461 27.87 -4.26 7.57
C GLU A 461 27.69 -5.77 7.77
N MET A 462 26.46 -6.23 8.06
CA MET A 462 26.13 -7.66 8.16
C MET A 462 26.25 -8.37 6.80
N ASN A 463 25.86 -7.72 5.71
CA ASN A 463 26.05 -8.25 4.37
C ASN A 463 27.54 -8.36 4.01
N LEU A 464 28.34 -7.34 4.36
CA LEU A 464 29.80 -7.37 4.17
C LEU A 464 30.47 -8.49 4.96
N LEU A 465 30.07 -8.68 6.23
CA LEU A 465 30.55 -9.80 7.06
C LEU A 465 30.13 -11.16 6.49
N GLY A 466 28.91 -11.27 5.97
CA GLY A 466 28.41 -12.48 5.30
C GLY A 466 29.23 -12.83 4.05
N GLU A 467 29.55 -11.84 3.22
CA GLU A 467 30.42 -12.01 2.05
C GLU A 467 31.85 -12.40 2.44
N GLU A 468 32.39 -11.84 3.52
CA GLU A 468 33.74 -12.15 4.00
C GLU A 468 33.84 -13.58 4.58
N ILE A 469 32.81 -14.03 5.31
CA ILE A 469 32.68 -15.41 5.79
C ILE A 469 32.54 -16.39 4.62
N TYR A 470 31.80 -16.02 3.57
CA TYR A 470 31.66 -16.84 2.36
C TYR A 470 33.00 -16.98 1.63
N ARG A 471 33.78 -15.88 1.52
CA ARG A 471 35.14 -15.87 0.93
C ARG A 471 36.22 -16.56 1.76
N THR A 472 35.99 -16.85 3.04
CA THR A 472 36.94 -17.59 3.87
C THR A 472 36.60 -19.07 3.98
N ARG A 473 35.41 -19.48 3.53
CA ARG A 473 34.96 -20.89 3.52
C ARG A 473 35.06 -21.56 2.15
N PHE A 474 35.33 -20.79 1.11
CA PHE A 474 35.65 -21.20 -0.26
C PHE A 474 36.87 -20.39 -0.71
#